data_AF-A0A6V7QBI1-F1
#
_entry.id   AF-A0A6V7QBI1-F1
#
_cell.length_a   1.000
_cell.length_b   1.000
_cell.length_c   1.000
_cell.angle_alpha   90.00
_cell.angle_beta   90.00
_cell.angle_gamma   90.00
#
_symmetry.space_group_name_H-M   'P 1'
#
loop_
_entity.id
_entity.type
_entity.pdbx_description
1 polymer ?
#
loop_
_entity_poly.entity_id
_entity_poly.type
_entity_poly.pdbx_seq_one_letter_code
_entity_poly.pdbx_strand_id
1 'polypeptide(L)'
;MSDDKVPSKKTTVKHSTLNPEWNEEFKFTVTDPETQYLDLSVYDWEQVGKHDKMGTNVVHLRDLTPDETKTLTLNLLKSMDPNDPENEKPRGEIVLEAKYRPFKEEELARDVGEGADIVEKAPDGTPEGGGLLVVIVHDAQDLEGKHHTNPYVQIFFKGEGKKTKESLGYVDIGLADAVGNRRTNEKYDLIGSKSGRIQIELQWRPS
;
A
#
# COMPACT_ATOMS: atom_id res chain seq x y z
N MET A 1 -8.06 20.96 3.18
CA MET A 1 -7.94 20.13 1.97
C MET A 1 -6.51 19.64 1.96
N SER A 2 -6.29 18.45 2.50
CA SER A 2 -4.96 17.84 2.57
C SER A 2 -4.67 17.28 1.18
N ASP A 3 -3.73 17.87 0.45
CA ASP A 3 -3.09 17.18 -0.67
C ASP A 3 -2.27 16.03 -0.07
N ASP A 4 -2.92 14.87 0.12
CA ASP A 4 -2.23 13.65 0.53
C ASP A 4 -1.34 13.21 -0.64
N LYS A 5 -0.11 13.73 -0.65
CA LYS A 5 0.92 13.36 -1.61
C LYS A 5 1.15 11.86 -1.52
N VAL A 6 0.91 11.17 -2.64
CA VAL A 6 1.15 9.72 -2.76
C VAL A 6 2.56 9.36 -2.27
N PRO A 7 2.69 8.43 -1.29
CA PRO A 7 3.99 7.99 -0.80
C PRO A 7 4.84 7.46 -1.95
N SER A 8 6.08 7.93 -2.06
CA SER A 8 7.01 7.47 -3.10
C SER A 8 8.44 7.44 -2.62
N LYS A 9 9.22 6.52 -3.20
CA LYS A 9 10.67 6.35 -2.98
C LYS A 9 11.37 6.25 -4.33
N LYS A 10 12.67 6.57 -4.35
CA LYS A 10 13.49 6.57 -5.56
C LYS A 10 14.80 5.86 -5.29
N THR A 11 15.29 5.12 -6.27
CA THR A 11 16.64 4.58 -6.25
C THR A 11 17.68 5.67 -6.53
N THR A 12 18.95 5.35 -6.34
CA THR A 12 20.05 6.12 -6.91
C THR A 12 19.99 6.13 -8.44
N VAL A 13 20.53 7.19 -9.04
CA VAL A 13 20.72 7.28 -10.49
C VAL A 13 21.97 6.50 -10.86
N LYS A 14 21.86 5.58 -11.82
CA LYS A 14 23.01 4.93 -12.44
C LYS A 14 23.30 5.66 -13.73
N HIS A 15 24.56 5.97 -14.01
CA HIS A 15 24.92 6.80 -15.14
C HIS A 15 25.40 5.96 -16.34
N SER A 16 24.99 6.38 -17.54
CA SER A 16 25.45 5.82 -18.81
C SER A 16 25.30 4.30 -18.94
N THR A 17 24.15 3.75 -18.57
CA THR A 17 23.85 2.31 -18.66
C THR A 17 22.39 2.05 -19.03
N LEU A 18 22.15 0.99 -19.81
CA LEU A 18 20.82 0.41 -20.06
C LEU A 18 20.57 -0.86 -19.25
N ASN A 19 21.58 -1.31 -18.49
CA ASN A 19 21.50 -2.47 -17.62
C ASN A 19 21.94 -2.06 -16.19
N PRO A 20 21.16 -1.22 -15.50
CA PRO A 20 21.51 -0.75 -14.17
C PRO A 20 21.36 -1.82 -13.10
N GLU A 21 22.26 -1.82 -12.13
CA GLU A 21 22.13 -2.55 -10.87
C GLU A 21 22.03 -1.56 -9.70
N TRP A 22 20.92 -1.60 -8.96
CA TRP A 22 20.68 -0.77 -7.79
C TRP A 22 20.93 -1.53 -6.49
N ASN A 23 20.30 -2.70 -6.32
CA ASN A 23 20.31 -3.47 -5.08
C ASN A 23 19.90 -2.63 -3.85
N GLU A 24 18.80 -1.89 -3.98
CA GLU A 24 18.31 -0.94 -2.97
C GLU A 24 17.00 -1.41 -2.32
N GLU A 25 16.94 -1.34 -0.98
CA GLU A 25 15.78 -1.74 -0.18
C GLU A 25 14.90 -0.54 0.21
N PHE A 26 13.59 -0.73 0.13
CA PHE A 26 12.57 0.24 0.48
C PHE A 26 11.47 -0.39 1.33
N LYS A 27 10.99 0.36 2.34
CA LYS A 27 9.91 -0.08 3.25
C LYS A 27 8.67 0.80 3.15
N PHE A 28 7.49 0.19 3.06
CA PHE A 28 6.20 0.87 3.01
C PHE A 28 5.25 0.30 4.06
N THR A 29 4.50 1.18 4.73
CA THR A 29 3.43 0.78 5.64
C THR A 29 2.18 0.43 4.85
N VAL A 30 1.75 -0.81 4.92
CA VAL A 30 0.52 -1.33 4.32
C VAL A 30 -0.65 -1.09 5.27
N THR A 31 -1.75 -0.57 4.73
CA THR A 31 -3.00 -0.33 5.46
C THR A 31 -4.16 -1.13 4.88
N ASP A 32 -4.09 -1.53 3.61
CA ASP A 32 -5.11 -2.32 2.93
C ASP A 32 -4.48 -3.14 1.79
N PRO A 33 -4.01 -4.37 2.07
CA PRO A 33 -3.30 -5.19 1.06
C PRO A 33 -4.18 -5.55 -0.16
N GLU A 34 -5.51 -5.54 -0.02
CA GLU A 34 -6.45 -5.88 -1.10
C GLU A 34 -6.48 -4.82 -2.19
N THR A 35 -6.32 -3.56 -1.82
CA THR A 35 -6.45 -2.41 -2.74
C THR A 35 -5.13 -1.74 -3.04
N GLN A 36 -4.10 -1.97 -2.22
CA GLN A 36 -2.80 -1.33 -2.39
C GLN A 36 -1.93 -2.04 -3.43
N TYR A 37 -1.11 -1.24 -4.11
CA TYR A 37 -0.20 -1.69 -5.15
C TYR A 37 1.02 -0.77 -5.26
N LEU A 38 2.12 -1.33 -5.77
CA LEU A 38 3.31 -0.61 -6.18
C LEU A 38 3.16 -0.22 -7.65
N ASP A 39 3.27 1.07 -7.96
CA ASP A 39 3.47 1.56 -9.32
C ASP A 39 4.97 1.87 -9.49
N LEU A 40 5.60 1.07 -10.34
CA LEU A 40 7.02 1.15 -10.67
C LEU A 40 7.16 1.92 -11.97
N SER A 41 7.93 2.99 -11.96
CA SER A 41 8.24 3.78 -13.15
C SER A 41 9.75 3.99 -13.24
N VAL A 42 10.33 3.57 -14.36
CA VAL A 42 11.76 3.76 -14.66
C VAL A 42 11.92 5.03 -15.49
N TYR A 43 12.88 5.86 -15.11
CA TYR A 43 13.14 7.15 -15.75
C TYR A 43 14.61 7.27 -16.13
N ASP A 44 14.85 7.89 -17.28
CA ASP A 44 16.13 8.40 -17.70
C ASP A 44 16.32 9.78 -17.05
N TRP A 45 17.30 9.89 -16.15
CA TRP A 45 17.63 11.15 -15.51
C TRP A 45 18.33 12.09 -16.49
N GLU A 46 17.86 13.32 -16.49
CA GLU A 46 18.30 14.40 -17.35
C GLU A 46 18.74 15.57 -16.49
N GLN A 47 19.88 16.19 -16.83
CA GLN A 47 20.42 17.31 -16.05
C GLN A 47 19.50 18.54 -16.14
N VAL A 48 18.83 18.71 -17.28
CA VAL A 48 17.96 19.86 -17.56
C VAL A 48 16.64 19.36 -18.12
N GLY A 49 15.53 19.89 -17.60
CA GLY A 49 14.19 19.57 -18.09
C GLY A 49 13.55 18.37 -17.40
N LYS A 50 12.59 17.75 -18.09
CA LYS A 50 11.82 16.63 -17.58
C LYS A 50 12.55 15.33 -17.87
N HIS A 51 12.64 14.46 -16.87
CA HIS A 51 13.17 13.10 -17.02
C HIS A 51 12.30 12.27 -17.95
N ASP A 52 12.93 11.52 -18.84
CA ASP A 52 12.24 10.71 -19.84
C ASP A 52 11.77 9.39 -19.22
N LYS A 53 10.47 9.08 -19.32
CA LYS A 53 9.94 7.82 -18.81
C LYS A 53 10.33 6.68 -19.76
N MET A 54 11.10 5.73 -19.26
CA MET A 54 11.60 4.57 -20.01
C MET A 54 10.56 3.46 -20.05
N GLY A 55 9.89 3.22 -18.92
CA GLY A 55 8.77 2.28 -18.84
C GLY A 55 8.15 2.19 -17.46
N THR A 56 7.14 1.33 -17.32
CA THR A 56 6.37 1.17 -16.07
C THR A 56 5.75 -0.21 -15.93
N ASN A 57 5.51 -0.61 -14.70
CA ASN A 57 4.67 -1.76 -14.37
C ASN A 57 4.07 -1.61 -12.97
N VAL A 58 3.14 -2.48 -12.60
CA VAL A 58 2.46 -2.50 -11.30
C VAL A 58 2.60 -3.86 -10.64
N VAL A 59 2.76 -3.86 -9.32
CA VAL A 59 2.66 -5.07 -8.47
C VAL A 59 1.54 -4.86 -7.45
N HIS A 60 0.49 -5.66 -7.52
CA HIS A 60 -0.58 -5.60 -6.53
C HIS A 60 -0.21 -6.39 -5.27
N LEU A 61 -0.52 -5.84 -4.10
CA LEU A 61 -0.17 -6.49 -2.83
C LEU A 61 -0.97 -7.77 -2.59
N ARG A 62 -2.23 -7.82 -3.06
CA ARG A 62 -3.05 -9.05 -3.06
C ARG A 62 -2.45 -10.23 -3.82
N ASP A 63 -1.49 -9.98 -4.72
CA ASP A 63 -0.80 -11.03 -5.49
C ASP A 63 0.48 -11.53 -4.76
N LEU A 64 0.77 -10.97 -3.57
CA LEU A 64 1.85 -11.40 -2.68
C LEU A 64 1.29 -12.29 -1.58
N THR A 65 1.93 -13.43 -1.34
CA THR A 65 1.65 -14.26 -0.18
C THR A 65 2.26 -13.60 1.07
N PRO A 66 1.50 -13.42 2.16
CA PRO A 66 2.04 -12.93 3.43
C PRO A 66 3.23 -13.76 3.93
N ASP A 67 4.23 -13.08 4.49
CA ASP A 67 5.47 -13.62 5.04
C ASP A 67 6.40 -14.36 4.05
N GLU A 68 6.03 -14.41 2.77
CA GLU A 68 6.82 -15.00 1.71
C GLU A 68 7.57 -13.90 0.92
N THR A 69 8.86 -14.14 0.64
CA THR A 69 9.61 -13.30 -0.29
C THR A 69 9.32 -13.76 -1.71
N LYS A 70 8.84 -12.86 -2.56
CA LYS A 70 8.57 -13.13 -3.97
C LYS A 70 9.55 -12.36 -4.85
N THR A 71 10.33 -13.07 -5.66
CA THR A 71 11.12 -12.48 -6.74
C THR A 71 10.22 -12.26 -7.96
N LEU A 72 10.29 -11.07 -8.55
CA LEU A 72 9.44 -10.62 -9.65
C LEU A 72 10.33 -10.09 -10.78
N THR A 73 10.12 -10.62 -11.99
CA THR A 73 10.66 -10.06 -13.23
C THR A 73 9.50 -9.47 -14.02
N LEU A 74 9.56 -8.16 -14.26
CA LEU A 74 8.45 -7.39 -14.84
C LEU A 74 8.89 -6.76 -16.16
N ASN A 75 8.20 -7.10 -17.25
CA ASN A 75 8.36 -6.40 -18.53
C ASN A 75 7.89 -4.96 -18.40
N LEU A 76 8.71 -4.00 -18.82
CA LEU A 76 8.35 -2.59 -18.76
C LEU A 76 7.43 -2.23 -19.93
N LEU A 77 6.35 -1.53 -19.61
CA LEU A 77 5.34 -1.08 -20.57
C LEU A 77 5.44 0.44 -20.79
N LYS A 78 4.86 0.93 -21.90
CA LYS A 78 4.70 2.38 -22.11
C LYS A 78 3.71 2.94 -21.09
N SER A 79 2.59 2.25 -20.92
CA SER A 79 1.53 2.57 -19.98
C SER A 79 0.82 1.31 -19.50
N MET A 80 0.04 1.42 -18.42
CA MET A 80 -0.79 0.33 -17.92
C MET A 80 -2.12 0.19 -18.68
N ASP A 81 -2.34 0.93 -19.77
CA ASP A 81 -3.49 0.72 -20.66
C ASP A 81 -3.23 -0.52 -21.54
N PRO A 82 -4.01 -1.60 -21.39
CA PRO A 82 -3.80 -2.82 -22.17
C PRO A 82 -4.00 -2.63 -23.68
N ASN A 83 -4.65 -1.54 -24.11
CA ASN A 83 -4.88 -1.22 -25.52
C ASN A 83 -3.89 -0.20 -26.08
N ASP A 84 -2.89 0.23 -25.30
CA ASP A 84 -1.85 1.13 -25.80
C ASP A 84 -0.98 0.40 -26.83
N PRO A 85 -1.02 0.77 -28.13
CA PRO A 85 -0.25 0.08 -29.15
C PRO A 85 1.27 0.22 -28.95
N GLU A 86 1.72 1.20 -28.14
CA GLU A 86 3.13 1.33 -27.80
C GLU A 86 3.64 0.28 -26.80
N ASN A 87 2.74 -0.50 -26.18
CA ASN A 87 3.10 -1.62 -25.31
C ASN A 87 3.64 -2.84 -26.08
N GLU A 88 3.45 -2.89 -27.41
CA GLU A 88 4.07 -3.93 -28.26
C GLU A 88 5.58 -3.72 -28.43
N LYS A 89 6.08 -2.50 -28.16
CA LYS A 89 7.52 -2.20 -28.23
C LYS A 89 8.20 -2.68 -26.94
N PRO A 90 9.29 -3.46 -27.04
CA PRO A 90 10.07 -3.85 -25.87
C PRO A 90 10.66 -2.60 -25.18
N ARG A 91 10.69 -2.57 -23.84
CA ARG A 91 11.27 -1.45 -23.07
C ARG A 91 12.23 -1.92 -21.97
N GLY A 92 12.65 -3.18 -22.08
CA GLY A 92 13.41 -3.88 -21.06
C GLY A 92 12.54 -4.48 -19.97
N GLU A 93 13.21 -5.06 -18.99
CA GLU A 93 12.60 -5.68 -17.81
C GLU A 93 13.25 -5.16 -16.54
N ILE A 94 12.50 -5.20 -15.43
CA ILE A 94 12.99 -4.87 -14.09
C ILE A 94 12.84 -6.08 -13.17
N VAL A 95 13.87 -6.36 -12.38
CA VAL A 95 13.91 -7.43 -11.38
C VAL A 95 13.87 -6.83 -9.98
N LEU A 96 12.96 -7.33 -9.14
CA LEU A 96 12.83 -6.92 -7.75
C LEU A 96 12.34 -8.07 -6.85
N GLU A 97 12.61 -7.96 -5.56
CA GLU A 97 11.99 -8.79 -4.53
C GLU A 97 10.95 -7.98 -3.75
N ALA A 98 9.82 -8.60 -3.44
CA ALA A 98 8.79 -8.00 -2.59
C ALA A 98 8.39 -9.00 -1.50
N LYS A 99 8.32 -8.52 -0.25
CA LYS A 99 7.84 -9.28 0.90
C LYS A 99 6.82 -8.45 1.68
N TYR A 100 5.60 -8.96 1.77
CA TYR A 100 4.56 -8.38 2.61
C TYR A 100 4.48 -9.12 3.95
N ARG A 101 4.60 -8.40 5.07
CA ARG A 101 4.48 -8.93 6.43
C ARG A 101 3.30 -8.25 7.13
N PRO A 102 2.17 -8.94 7.35
CA PRO A 102 1.09 -8.43 8.20
C PRO A 102 1.61 -8.13 9.61
N PHE A 103 1.12 -7.07 10.24
CA PHE A 103 1.39 -6.84 11.65
C PHE A 103 0.59 -7.82 12.50
N LYS A 104 1.24 -8.39 13.51
CA LYS A 104 0.58 -9.25 14.50
C LYS A 104 -0.19 -8.40 15.50
N GLU A 105 -1.14 -9.01 16.21
CA GLU A 105 -1.97 -8.34 17.21
C GLU A 105 -1.12 -7.68 18.31
N GLU A 106 0.00 -8.32 18.69
CA GLU A 106 0.93 -7.77 19.70
C GLU A 106 1.69 -6.54 19.19
N GLU A 107 1.87 -6.40 17.88
CA GLU A 107 2.54 -5.25 17.25
C GLU A 107 1.59 -4.07 17.05
N LEU A 108 0.28 -4.33 17.04
CA LEU A 108 -0.81 -3.35 16.96
C LEU A 108 -1.27 -2.88 18.36
N ALA A 109 -1.12 -3.71 19.38
CA ALA A 109 -1.48 -3.38 20.75
C ALA A 109 -0.58 -2.27 21.33
N ARG A 110 -1.20 -1.18 21.77
CA ARG A 110 -0.52 -0.11 22.53
C ARG A 110 -0.41 -0.53 23.99
N ASP A 111 0.79 -0.87 24.48
CA ASP A 111 1.38 -0.21 25.66
C ASP A 111 2.80 -0.67 26.06
N VAL A 112 3.46 0.25 26.77
CA VAL A 112 4.70 0.25 27.57
C VAL A 112 5.36 -1.11 27.85
N GLY A 113 6.54 -1.30 27.26
CA GLY A 113 7.47 -2.38 27.64
C GLY A 113 8.78 -2.22 26.89
N GLU A 114 9.81 -1.76 27.60
CA GLU A 114 11.19 -1.83 27.13
C GLU A 114 11.64 -3.30 27.08
N GLY A 115 12.22 -3.69 25.94
CA GLY A 115 13.10 -4.84 25.86
C GLY A 115 12.54 -6.06 25.13
N ALA A 116 12.94 -6.18 23.86
CA ALA A 116 13.76 -7.27 23.31
C ALA A 116 13.40 -7.50 21.85
N ASP A 117 14.41 -7.43 21.00
CA ASP A 117 14.42 -7.56 19.54
C ASP A 117 13.72 -6.42 18.75
N ILE A 118 14.41 -5.95 17.71
CA ILE A 118 14.02 -4.81 16.86
C ILE A 118 12.89 -5.26 15.93
N VAL A 119 11.74 -5.59 16.50
CA VAL A 119 10.51 -5.77 15.75
C VAL A 119 9.99 -4.37 15.45
N GLU A 120 9.99 -3.98 14.16
CA GLU A 120 9.43 -2.69 13.73
C GLU A 120 7.96 -2.62 14.14
N LYS A 121 7.67 -1.93 15.26
CA LYS A 121 6.32 -1.71 15.76
C LYS A 121 5.48 -1.00 14.70
N ALA A 122 4.21 -1.39 14.59
CA ALA A 122 3.29 -0.79 13.63
C ALA A 122 3.19 0.73 13.87
N PRO A 123 3.23 1.57 12.82
CA PRO A 123 3.02 3.00 12.97
C PRO A 123 1.64 3.31 13.58
N ASP A 124 1.56 4.43 14.29
CA ASP A 124 0.32 4.89 14.91
C ASP A 124 -0.81 5.03 13.89
N GLY A 125 -1.97 4.42 14.19
CA GLY A 125 -3.17 4.48 13.34
C GLY A 125 -3.21 3.42 12.23
N THR A 126 -2.31 2.44 12.23
CA THR A 126 -2.38 1.31 11.30
C THR A 126 -3.60 0.43 11.62
N PRO A 127 -4.48 0.12 10.65
CA PRO A 127 -5.66 -0.71 10.89
C PRO A 127 -5.33 -2.19 11.04
N GLU A 128 -6.30 -2.97 11.53
CA GLU A 128 -6.25 -4.44 11.52
C GLU A 128 -6.12 -4.94 10.06
N GLY A 129 -5.14 -5.81 9.81
CA GLY A 129 -4.74 -6.23 8.45
C GLY A 129 -3.67 -5.35 7.81
N GLY A 130 -3.25 -4.27 8.46
CA GLY A 130 -2.06 -3.51 8.07
C GLY A 130 -0.78 -4.33 8.23
N GLY A 131 0.32 -3.84 7.65
CA GLY A 131 1.60 -4.56 7.67
C GLY A 131 2.77 -3.73 7.16
N LEU A 132 3.90 -4.39 6.99
CA LEU A 132 5.11 -3.84 6.40
C LEU A 132 5.38 -4.52 5.07
N LEU A 133 5.52 -3.72 4.02
CA LEU A 133 6.00 -4.18 2.71
C LEU A 133 7.47 -3.79 2.56
N VAL A 134 8.32 -4.78 2.34
CA VAL A 134 9.74 -4.61 1.99
C VAL A 134 9.91 -4.89 0.52
N VAL A 135 10.56 -3.97 -0.20
CA VAL A 135 10.82 -4.06 -1.65
C VAL A 135 12.30 -3.85 -1.89
N ILE A 136 12.95 -4.78 -2.57
CA ILE A 136 14.36 -4.68 -2.97
C ILE A 136 14.41 -4.59 -4.49
N VAL A 137 14.88 -3.47 -5.04
CA VAL A 137 15.06 -3.30 -6.48
C VAL A 137 16.46 -3.77 -6.85
N HIS A 138 16.57 -4.85 -7.64
CA HIS A 138 17.85 -5.44 -8.02
C HIS A 138 18.46 -4.73 -9.23
N ASP A 139 17.91 -5.01 -10.40
CA ASP A 139 18.44 -4.56 -11.68
C ASP A 139 17.33 -4.33 -12.71
N ALA A 140 17.70 -3.73 -13.83
CA ALA A 140 16.91 -3.75 -15.04
C ALA A 140 17.80 -4.10 -16.22
N GLN A 141 17.22 -4.70 -17.26
CA GLN A 141 17.94 -5.15 -18.45
C GLN A 141 17.24 -4.68 -19.72
N ASP A 142 18.03 -4.49 -20.78
CA ASP A 142 17.57 -4.14 -22.13
C ASP A 142 16.66 -2.90 -22.16
N LEU A 143 16.95 -1.91 -21.31
CA LEU A 143 16.23 -0.65 -21.32
C LEU A 143 16.42 0.10 -22.65
N GLU A 144 15.43 0.90 -23.04
CA GLU A 144 15.52 1.79 -24.21
C GLU A 144 15.84 3.23 -23.79
N GLY A 145 16.77 3.88 -24.50
CA GLY A 145 17.15 5.27 -24.25
C GLY A 145 17.52 6.01 -25.53
N LYS A 146 17.42 7.34 -25.52
CA LYS A 146 17.70 8.16 -26.70
C LYS A 146 19.19 8.51 -26.80
N HIS A 147 19.77 9.12 -25.76
CA HIS A 147 21.19 9.49 -25.66
C HIS A 147 21.63 9.57 -24.19
N HIS A 148 22.81 9.06 -23.82
CA HIS A 148 23.36 9.05 -22.44
C HIS A 148 22.35 8.65 -21.34
N THR A 149 21.96 7.38 -21.31
CA THR A 149 20.91 6.91 -20.41
C THR A 149 21.39 6.78 -18.97
N ASN A 150 20.68 7.44 -18.06
CA ASN A 150 20.96 7.46 -16.62
C ASN A 150 19.74 6.95 -15.82
N PRO A 151 19.48 5.64 -15.80
CA PRO A 151 18.24 5.11 -15.26
C PRO A 151 18.15 5.23 -13.73
N TYR A 152 16.95 5.53 -13.25
CA TYR A 152 16.52 5.36 -11.86
C TYR A 152 15.06 4.90 -11.80
N VAL A 153 14.69 4.23 -10.71
CA VAL A 153 13.32 3.76 -10.46
C VAL A 153 12.65 4.69 -9.46
N GLN A 154 11.43 5.10 -9.77
CA GLN A 154 10.52 5.72 -8.82
C GLN A 154 9.38 4.76 -8.51
N ILE A 155 9.22 4.44 -7.23
CA ILE A 155 8.19 3.56 -6.69
C ILE A 155 7.12 4.44 -6.05
N PHE A 156 5.89 4.35 -6.52
CA PHE A 156 4.73 4.95 -5.87
C PHE A 156 3.94 3.86 -5.17
N PHE A 157 3.64 4.07 -3.89
CA PHE A 157 2.76 3.18 -3.14
C PHE A 157 1.37 3.78 -3.11
N LYS A 158 0.45 3.12 -3.82
CA LYS A 158 -0.90 3.61 -4.10
C LYS A 158 -1.92 2.62 -3.53
N GLY A 159 -3.13 3.10 -3.31
CA GLY A 159 -4.28 2.27 -2.95
C GLY A 159 -5.57 3.05 -3.09
N GLU A 160 -6.69 2.34 -3.20
CA GLU A 160 -7.99 2.98 -3.08
C GLU A 160 -8.17 3.41 -1.63
N GLY A 161 -8.17 4.72 -1.37
CA GLY A 161 -8.37 5.21 -0.02
C GLY A 161 -9.71 4.69 0.51
N LYS A 162 -9.68 3.88 1.59
CA LYS A 162 -10.84 3.81 2.48
C LYS A 162 -10.98 5.21 3.07
N LYS A 163 -11.89 6.01 2.50
CA LYS A 163 -12.48 7.12 3.24
C LYS A 163 -13.06 6.49 4.50
N THR A 164 -12.35 6.52 5.63
CA THR A 164 -13.04 6.55 6.91
C THR A 164 -13.77 7.89 6.88
N LYS A 165 -15.00 7.87 6.37
CA LYS A 165 -15.92 9.01 6.47
C LYS A 165 -15.88 9.44 7.94
N GLU A 166 -15.73 10.74 8.18
CA GLU A 166 -15.84 11.32 9.51
C GLU A 166 -16.98 10.64 10.27
N SER A 167 -16.71 10.18 11.50
CA SER A 167 -17.72 9.57 12.34
C SER A 167 -18.87 10.56 12.52
N LEU A 168 -20.07 10.18 12.03
CA LEU A 168 -21.28 11.01 12.12
C LEU A 168 -21.95 10.92 13.51
N GLY A 169 -21.32 10.18 14.44
CA GLY A 169 -21.75 9.90 15.80
C GLY A 169 -21.75 8.40 16.11
N TYR A 170 -21.88 8.03 17.39
CA TYR A 170 -21.88 6.65 17.89
C TYR A 170 -23.02 6.41 18.88
N VAL A 171 -23.27 5.17 19.30
CA VAL A 171 -24.23 4.85 20.35
C VAL A 171 -23.64 3.78 21.27
N ASP A 172 -23.77 3.97 22.59
CA ASP A 172 -23.46 2.94 23.59
C ASP A 172 -24.73 2.17 23.93
N ILE A 173 -24.74 0.85 23.70
CA ILE A 173 -25.89 -0.01 23.99
C ILE A 173 -25.52 -0.98 25.11
N GLY A 174 -26.16 -0.83 26.26
CA GLY A 174 -26.02 -1.74 27.39
C GLY A 174 -26.64 -3.11 27.07
N LEU A 175 -25.82 -4.16 27.01
CA LEU A 175 -26.27 -5.51 26.65
C LEU A 175 -27.15 -6.20 27.72
N ALA A 176 -27.26 -5.63 28.92
CA ALA A 176 -28.05 -6.20 30.01
C ALA A 176 -29.53 -6.39 29.62
N ASP A 177 -30.12 -5.42 28.92
CA ASP A 177 -31.52 -5.48 28.49
C ASP A 177 -31.72 -6.42 27.28
N ALA A 178 -30.72 -6.55 26.40
CA ALA A 178 -30.77 -7.45 25.25
C ALA A 178 -30.72 -8.93 25.67
N VAL A 179 -29.92 -9.25 26.70
CA VAL A 179 -29.86 -10.59 27.31
C VAL A 179 -31.18 -10.91 28.02
N GLY A 180 -31.77 -9.94 28.71
CA GLY A 180 -33.07 -10.10 29.39
C GLY A 180 -34.25 -10.29 28.44
N ASN A 181 -34.34 -9.48 27.37
CA ASN A 181 -35.52 -9.40 26.52
C ASN A 181 -35.52 -10.36 25.31
N ARG A 182 -34.43 -11.12 25.08
CA ARG A 182 -34.19 -12.04 23.93
C ARG A 182 -34.23 -11.40 22.54
N ARG A 183 -34.94 -10.29 22.35
CA ARG A 183 -34.96 -9.44 21.16
C ARG A 183 -35.34 -8.02 21.55
N THR A 184 -34.59 -7.02 21.08
CA THR A 184 -34.92 -5.60 21.21
C THR A 184 -34.91 -4.95 19.83
N ASN A 185 -35.74 -3.92 19.62
CA ASN A 185 -35.76 -3.12 18.39
C ASN A 185 -35.98 -1.66 18.78
N GLU A 186 -34.89 -0.92 18.92
CA GLU A 186 -34.88 0.40 19.54
C GLU A 186 -34.20 1.42 18.64
N LYS A 187 -34.59 2.68 18.82
CA LYS A 187 -34.05 3.81 18.08
C LYS A 187 -33.22 4.68 19.01
N TYR A 188 -31.98 4.92 18.62
CA TYR A 188 -30.99 5.67 19.38
C TYR A 188 -30.58 6.94 18.64
N ASP A 189 -30.44 8.03 19.39
CA ASP A 189 -29.76 9.23 18.90
C ASP A 189 -28.25 8.99 18.92
N LEU A 190 -27.57 9.37 17.83
CA LEU A 190 -26.12 9.23 17.73
C LEU A 190 -25.43 10.29 18.59
N ILE A 191 -24.68 9.84 19.59
CA ILE A 191 -23.80 10.66 20.41
C ILE A 191 -22.73 11.29 19.51
N GLY A 192 -22.58 12.61 19.60
CA GLY A 192 -21.72 13.39 18.70
C GLY A 192 -22.39 13.85 17.39
N SER A 193 -23.68 13.53 17.18
CA SER A 193 -24.46 13.99 16.03
C SER A 193 -25.46 15.08 16.41
N LYS A 194 -25.64 16.11 15.55
CA LYS A 194 -26.66 17.15 15.78
C LYS A 194 -28.09 16.65 15.57
N SER A 195 -28.28 15.62 14.76
CA SER A 195 -29.62 15.10 14.41
C SER A 195 -29.64 13.62 13.97
N GLY A 196 -28.49 12.94 13.98
CA GLY A 196 -28.36 11.55 13.54
C GLY A 196 -29.09 10.59 14.48
N ARG A 197 -29.86 9.68 13.89
CA ARG A 197 -30.58 8.61 14.60
C ARG A 197 -30.35 7.29 13.90
N ILE A 198 -30.21 6.22 14.67
CA ILE A 198 -30.07 4.86 14.18
C ILE A 198 -31.11 3.96 14.86
N GLN A 199 -31.69 3.03 14.12
CA GLN A 199 -32.57 2.01 14.69
C GLN A 199 -31.86 0.66 14.61
N ILE A 200 -31.74 -0.01 15.74
CA ILE A 200 -30.96 -1.23 15.88
C ILE A 200 -31.86 -2.30 16.48
N GLU A 201 -31.88 -3.45 15.83
CA GLU A 201 -32.52 -4.65 16.32
C GLU A 201 -31.46 -5.63 16.82
N LEU A 202 -31.52 -6.00 18.10
CA LEU A 202 -30.64 -7.01 18.70
C LEU A 202 -31.46 -8.26 19.01
N GLN A 203 -30.88 -9.44 18.75
CA GLN A 203 -31.49 -10.71 19.11
C GLN A 203 -30.49 -11.54 19.91
N TRP A 204 -30.83 -11.89 21.15
CA TRP A 204 -30.04 -12.80 21.97
C TRP A 204 -30.53 -14.24 21.78
N ARG A 205 -29.64 -15.12 21.33
CA ARG A 205 -29.90 -16.56 21.21
C ARG A 205 -28.94 -17.31 22.15
N PRO A 206 -29.43 -17.85 23.28
CA PRO A 206 -28.60 -18.74 24.09
C PRO A 206 -28.31 -20.02 23.29
N SER A 207 -27.09 -20.52 23.40
CA SER A 207 -26.66 -21.84 22.92
C SER A 207 -27.35 -22.96 23.68
#